data_AF-A0A7F5RKY2-F1
#
_entry.id   AF-A0A7F5RKY2-F1
#
_cell.length_a   1.000
_cell.length_b   1.000
_cell.length_c   1.000
_cell.angle_alpha   90.00
_cell.angle_beta   90.00
_cell.angle_gamma   90.00
#
_symmetry.space_group_name_H-M   'P 1'
#
loop_
_entity.id
_entity.type
_entity.pdbx_description
1 polymer ?
#
loop_
_entity_poly.entity_id
_entity_poly.type
_entity_poly.pdbx_seq_one_letter_code
_entity_poly.pdbx_strand_id
1 'polypeptide(L)'
;MPTPLIIVSVPDPSQISELLAKTISDAHARTCLFTLDHIHEMFRKPNDLSRLLYYKNMAHEELWLECAQKLTTVIQQIIEFAKMVPGFMKLSQDDQIVLLKAGKKVL
;
A
#
# COMPACT_ATOMS: atom_id res chain seq x y z
N MET A 1 10.69 20.36 49.61
CA MET A 1 11.19 20.68 48.24
C MET A 1 10.08 20.31 47.26
N PRO A 2 9.54 21.25 46.45
CA PRO A 2 8.58 20.91 45.42
C PRO A 2 9.32 20.24 44.25
N THR A 3 8.82 19.10 43.79
CA THR A 3 9.30 18.40 42.60
C THR A 3 9.13 19.28 41.37
N PRO A 4 10.12 19.38 40.46
CA PRO A 4 9.94 20.12 39.22
C PRO A 4 8.85 19.45 38.39
N LEU A 5 7.82 20.19 38.01
CA LEU A 5 6.89 19.77 36.97
C LEU A 5 7.69 19.67 35.67
N ILE A 6 7.93 18.45 35.20
CA ILE A 6 8.43 18.23 33.84
C ILE A 6 7.35 18.76 32.91
N ILE A 7 7.56 19.94 32.34
CA ILE A 7 6.77 20.44 31.22
C ILE A 7 7.10 19.49 30.06
N VAL A 8 6.24 18.51 29.84
CA VAL A 8 6.29 17.70 28.62
C VAL A 8 5.95 18.67 27.48
N SER A 9 6.97 19.18 26.79
CA SER A 9 6.79 20.00 25.60
C SER A 9 6.05 19.16 24.56
N VAL A 10 4.78 19.47 24.34
CA VAL A 10 3.99 18.85 23.28
C VAL A 10 4.70 19.15 21.96
N PRO A 11 5.00 18.13 21.12
CA PRO A 11 5.69 18.37 19.86
C PRO A 11 4.88 19.32 18.98
N ASP A 12 5.58 20.27 18.35
CA ASP A 12 5.00 21.25 17.44
C ASP A 12 4.20 20.55 16.34
N PRO A 13 2.93 20.93 16.08
CA PRO A 13 2.11 20.33 15.03
C PRO A 13 2.78 20.24 13.66
N SER A 14 3.66 21.19 13.32
CA SER A 14 4.41 21.18 12.05
C SER A 14 5.34 19.96 11.94
N GLN A 15 6.06 19.62 13.01
CA GLN A 15 6.98 18.49 13.07
C GLN A 15 6.23 17.16 13.02
N ILE A 16 5.04 17.09 13.64
CA ILE A 16 4.16 15.92 13.56
C ILE A 16 3.69 15.72 12.13
N SER A 17 3.26 16.79 11.45
CA SER A 17 2.82 16.72 10.06
C SER A 17 3.94 16.25 9.12
N GLU A 18 5.15 16.76 9.29
CA GLU A 18 6.31 16.36 8.50
C GLU A 18 6.69 14.89 8.74
N LEU A 19 6.70 14.44 10.00
CA LEU A 19 6.97 13.05 10.34
C LEU A 19 5.92 12.11 9.72
N LEU A 20 4.65 12.48 9.77
CA LEU A 20 3.57 11.71 9.15
C LEU A 20 3.74 11.65 7.63
N ALA A 21 3.97 12.80 6.97
CA ALA A 21 4.17 12.86 5.52
C ALA A 21 5.36 11.99 5.08
N LYS A 22 6.48 12.06 5.82
CA LYS A 22 7.65 11.22 5.57
C LYS A 22 7.35 9.74 5.74
N THR A 23 6.70 9.37 6.83
CA THR A 23 6.40 7.96 7.12
C THR A 23 5.46 7.34 6.09
N ILE A 24 4.44 8.10 5.65
CA ILE A 24 3.52 7.67 4.59
C ILE A 24 4.26 7.55 3.25
N SER A 25 5.10 8.52 2.91
CA SER A 25 5.90 8.48 1.67
C SER A 25 6.84 7.28 1.65
N ASP A 26 7.51 6.99 2.76
CA ASP A 26 8.40 5.85 2.92
C ASP A 26 7.65 4.51 2.84
N ALA A 27 6.47 4.42 3.47
CA ALA A 27 5.62 3.25 3.38
C ALA A 27 5.20 2.98 1.92
N HIS A 28 4.76 4.03 1.21
CA HIS A 28 4.41 3.93 -0.20
C HIS A 28 5.60 3.50 -1.06
N ALA A 29 6.77 4.13 -0.88
CA ALA A 29 7.97 3.79 -1.65
C ALA A 29 8.43 2.33 -1.47
N ARG A 30 8.22 1.74 -0.28
CA ARG A 30 8.60 0.34 0.01
C ARG A 30 7.60 -0.70 -0.45
N THR A 31 6.35 -0.32 -0.70
CA THR A 31 5.24 -1.28 -0.92
C THR A 31 4.53 -1.08 -2.26
N CYS A 32 4.78 0.03 -2.94
CA CYS A 32 4.22 0.27 -4.27
C CYS A 32 4.89 -0.66 -5.29
N LEU A 33 4.08 -1.47 -6.00
CA LEU A 33 4.58 -2.44 -6.98
C LEU A 33 5.28 -1.76 -8.17
N PHE A 34 4.77 -0.60 -8.59
CA PHE A 34 5.29 0.12 -9.75
C PHE A 34 5.27 1.61 -9.48
N THR A 35 6.38 2.28 -9.81
CA THR A 35 6.42 3.74 -9.80
C THR A 35 5.61 4.30 -10.97
N LEU A 36 5.19 5.56 -10.88
CA LEU A 36 4.49 6.23 -11.99
C LEU A 36 5.32 6.25 -13.27
N ASP A 37 6.63 6.47 -13.16
CA ASP A 37 7.54 6.44 -14.32
C ASP A 37 7.58 5.05 -14.97
N HIS A 38 7.56 3.98 -14.16
CA HIS A 38 7.49 2.63 -14.68
C HIS A 38 6.18 2.37 -15.41
N ILE A 39 5.06 2.82 -14.85
CA ILE A 39 3.73 2.69 -15.47
C ILE A 39 3.70 3.45 -16.81
N HIS A 40 4.17 4.70 -16.85
CA HIS A 40 4.23 5.48 -18.08
C HIS A 40 5.09 4.81 -19.16
N GLU A 41 6.23 4.23 -18.78
CA GLU A 41 7.08 3.51 -19.73
C GLU A 41 6.41 2.22 -20.23
N MET A 42 5.63 1.53 -19.39
CA MET A 42 4.82 0.38 -19.84
C MET A 42 3.78 0.78 -20.88
N PHE A 43 3.11 1.93 -20.72
CA PHE A 43 2.13 2.43 -21.69
C PHE A 43 2.76 2.90 -23.01
N ARG A 44 4.02 3.32 -22.99
CA ARG A 44 4.74 3.75 -24.19
C ARG A 44 5.15 2.57 -25.08
N LYS A 45 5.40 1.39 -24.49
CA LYS A 45 5.84 0.21 -25.24
C LYS A 45 4.67 -0.40 -26.02
N PRO A 46 4.89 -0.81 -27.29
CA PRO A 46 3.87 -1.53 -28.04
C PRO A 46 3.51 -2.84 -27.35
N ASN A 47 2.25 -3.25 -27.47
CA ASN A 47 1.75 -4.47 -26.85
C ASN A 47 2.60 -5.68 -27.28
N ASP A 48 3.06 -6.44 -26.30
CA ASP A 48 3.79 -7.68 -26.52
C ASP A 48 2.84 -8.74 -27.11
N LEU A 49 2.93 -8.94 -28.42
CA LEU A 49 2.10 -9.89 -29.16
C LEU A 49 2.27 -11.32 -28.64
N SER A 50 3.47 -11.69 -28.20
CA SER A 50 3.75 -13.03 -27.65
C SER A 50 2.96 -13.26 -26.37
N ARG A 51 2.93 -12.24 -25.48
CA ARG A 51 2.14 -12.27 -24.25
C ARG A 51 0.63 -12.33 -24.52
N LEU A 52 0.16 -11.60 -25.53
CA LEU A 52 -1.25 -11.62 -25.91
C LEU A 52 -1.68 -13.01 -26.43
N LEU A 53 -0.85 -13.64 -27.27
CA LEU A 53 -1.11 -14.99 -27.76
C LEU A 53 -1.04 -16.03 -26.65
N TYR A 54 -0.10 -15.89 -25.70
CA TYR A 54 -0.04 -16.74 -24.51
C TYR A 54 -1.36 -16.73 -23.75
N TYR A 55 -1.86 -15.55 -23.36
CA TYR A 55 -3.12 -15.44 -22.63
C TYR A 55 -4.34 -15.88 -23.43
N LYS A 56 -4.35 -15.65 -24.75
CA LYS A 56 -5.44 -16.09 -25.62
C LYS A 56 -5.59 -17.62 -25.65
N ASN A 57 -4.49 -18.36 -25.47
CA ASN A 57 -4.46 -19.81 -25.59
C ASN A 57 -4.57 -20.55 -24.26
N MET A 58 -4.61 -19.85 -23.12
CA MET A 58 -4.79 -20.47 -21.80
C MET A 58 -6.22 -20.94 -21.57
N ALA A 59 -6.39 -21.99 -20.75
CA ALA A 59 -7.71 -22.39 -20.31
C ALA A 59 -8.33 -21.31 -19.41
N HIS A 60 -9.66 -21.26 -19.38
CA HIS A 60 -10.38 -20.25 -18.61
C HIS A 60 -10.05 -20.29 -17.11
N GLU A 61 -9.96 -21.49 -16.55
CA GLU A 61 -9.63 -21.68 -15.13
C GLU A 61 -8.20 -21.22 -14.81
N GLU A 62 -7.24 -21.46 -15.72
CA GLU A 62 -5.86 -21.01 -15.56
C GLU A 62 -5.76 -19.48 -15.60
N LEU A 63 -6.50 -18.83 -16.51
CA LEU A 63 -6.57 -17.36 -16.55
C LEU A 63 -7.13 -16.78 -15.25
N TRP A 64 -8.21 -17.37 -14.73
CA TRP A 64 -8.79 -16.95 -13.46
C TRP A 64 -7.83 -17.13 -12.29
N LEU A 65 -7.13 -18.27 -12.25
CA LEU A 65 -6.14 -18.54 -11.22
C LEU A 65 -4.99 -17.53 -11.27
N GLU A 66 -4.47 -17.23 -12.45
CA GLU A 66 -3.39 -16.23 -12.60
C GLU A 66 -3.86 -14.83 -12.20
N CYS A 67 -5.08 -14.44 -12.57
CA CYS A 67 -5.69 -13.19 -12.13
C CYS A 67 -5.84 -13.14 -10.60
N ALA A 68 -6.33 -14.21 -9.98
CA ALA A 68 -6.49 -14.29 -8.53
C ALA A 68 -5.13 -14.20 -7.81
N GLN A 69 -4.09 -14.83 -8.34
CA GLN A 69 -2.73 -14.74 -7.81
C GLN A 69 -2.17 -13.32 -7.90
N LYS A 70 -2.30 -12.65 -9.06
CA LYS A 70 -1.88 -11.25 -9.24
C LYS A 70 -2.61 -10.32 -8.27
N LEU A 71 -3.92 -10.47 -8.13
CA LEU A 71 -4.72 -9.71 -7.16
C LEU A 71 -4.28 -9.97 -5.72
N THR A 72 -3.94 -11.22 -5.39
CA THR A 72 -3.44 -11.58 -4.06
C THR A 72 -2.13 -10.86 -3.74
N THR A 73 -1.20 -10.79 -4.69
CA THR A 73 0.05 -10.02 -4.54
C THR A 73 -0.21 -8.53 -4.30
N VAL A 74 -1.15 -7.93 -5.03
CA VAL A 74 -1.55 -6.52 -4.82
C VAL A 74 -2.12 -6.32 -3.42
N ILE A 75 -3.01 -7.21 -2.98
CA ILE A 75 -3.61 -7.16 -1.64
C ILE A 75 -2.54 -7.28 -0.55
N GLN A 76 -1.54 -8.15 -0.72
CA GLN A 76 -0.43 -8.28 0.22
C GLN A 76 0.35 -6.97 0.35
N GLN A 77 0.64 -6.27 -0.75
CA GLN A 77 1.31 -4.97 -0.70
C GLN A 77 0.46 -3.90 0.00
N ILE A 78 -0.85 -3.87 -0.22
CA ILE A 78 -1.76 -2.96 0.50
C ILE A 78 -1.73 -3.24 2.01
N ILE A 79 -1.65 -4.51 2.41
CA ILE A 79 -1.55 -4.89 3.83
C ILE A 79 -0.20 -4.45 4.41
N GLU A 80 0.91 -4.69 3.72
CA GLU A 80 2.24 -4.25 4.16
C GLU A 80 2.31 -2.72 4.26
N PHE A 81 1.70 -2.00 3.32
CA PHE A 81 1.57 -0.54 3.40
C PHE A 81 0.84 -0.13 4.69
N ALA A 82 -0.34 -0.70 4.93
CA ALA A 82 -1.16 -0.37 6.09
C ALA A 82 -0.42 -0.63 7.41
N LYS A 83 0.33 -1.75 7.51
CA LYS A 83 1.16 -2.06 8.69
C LYS A 83 2.21 -0.99 8.99
N MET A 84 2.71 -0.30 7.97
CA MET A 84 3.70 0.78 8.12
C MET A 84 3.08 2.14 8.47
N VAL A 85 1.74 2.29 8.37
CA VAL A 85 1.06 3.55 8.72
C VAL A 85 1.04 3.74 10.25
N PRO A 86 1.51 4.89 10.78
CA PRO A 86 1.52 5.16 12.21
C PRO A 86 0.13 4.98 12.85
N GLY A 87 0.06 4.17 13.89
CA GLY A 87 -1.17 3.92 14.64
C GLY A 87 -2.05 2.79 14.10
N PHE A 88 -1.85 2.33 12.85
CA PHE A 88 -2.68 1.25 12.27
C PHE A 88 -2.58 -0.05 13.08
N MET A 89 -1.37 -0.48 13.42
CA MET A 89 -1.12 -1.70 14.24
C MET A 89 -1.58 -1.56 15.70
N LYS A 90 -1.98 -0.37 16.15
CA LYS A 90 -2.52 -0.15 17.51
C LYS A 90 -4.04 -0.31 17.57
N LEU A 91 -4.72 -0.38 16.41
CA LEU A 91 -6.16 -0.61 16.33
C LEU A 91 -6.50 -2.07 16.67
N SER A 92 -7.76 -2.32 17.02
CA SER A 92 -8.26 -3.69 17.19
C SER A 92 -8.15 -4.47 15.88
N GLN A 93 -8.07 -5.81 15.95
CA GLN A 93 -8.00 -6.64 14.75
C GLN A 93 -9.24 -6.44 13.86
N ASP A 94 -10.42 -6.27 14.47
CA ASP A 94 -11.66 -6.02 13.75
C ASP A 94 -11.62 -4.69 12.99
N ASP A 95 -11.11 -3.62 13.62
CA ASP A 95 -10.94 -2.32 12.96
C ASP A 95 -9.93 -2.37 11.82
N GLN A 96 -8.79 -3.07 12.01
CA GLN A 96 -7.80 -3.28 10.95
C GLN A 96 -8.42 -3.99 9.75
N ILE A 97 -9.23 -5.04 10.00
CA ILE A 97 -9.94 -5.79 8.95
C ILE A 97 -10.98 -4.90 8.26
N VAL A 98 -11.76 -4.13 9.01
CA VAL A 98 -12.77 -3.22 8.44
C VAL A 98 -12.11 -2.17 7.55
N LEU A 99 -11.03 -1.55 7.99
CA LEU A 99 -10.27 -0.57 7.21
C LEU A 99 -9.69 -1.17 5.92
N LEU A 100 -9.08 -2.36 6.01
CA LEU A 100 -8.56 -3.06 4.83
C LEU A 100 -9.66 -3.51 3.86
N LYS A 101 -10.86 -3.84 4.35
CA LYS A 101 -12.01 -4.17 3.51
C LYS A 101 -12.63 -2.92 2.87
N ALA A 102 -12.68 -1.80 3.59
CA ALA A 102 -13.25 -0.54 3.12
C ALA A 102 -12.35 0.14 2.08
N GLY A 103 -11.03 0.14 2.29
CA GLY A 103 -10.05 0.73 1.36
C GLY A 103 -10.08 0.12 -0.04
N LYS A 104 -10.53 -1.14 -0.18
CA LYS A 104 -10.72 -1.82 -1.48
C LYS A 104 -11.79 -1.20 -2.36
N LYS A 105 -12.70 -0.36 -1.83
CA LYS A 105 -13.77 0.29 -2.59
C LYS A 105 -13.37 1.63 -3.22
N VAL A 106 -12.18 2.15 -2.91
CA VAL A 106 -11.67 3.44 -3.41
C VAL A 106 -10.64 3.26 -4.54
N LEU A 107 -10.38 2.01 -4.95
CA LEU A 107 -9.67 1.65 -6.18
C LEU A 107 -10.66 1.24 -7.27
#